data_AF-A0A5F2G625-F1
#
_entry.id   AF-A0A5F2G625-F1
#
_cell.length_a   1.000
_cell.length_b   1.000
_cell.length_c   1.000
_cell.angle_alpha   90.00
_cell.angle_beta   90.00
_cell.angle_gamma   90.00
#
_symmetry.space_group_name_H-M   'P 1'
#
loop_
_entity.id
_entity.type
_entity.pdbx_description
1 polymer ?
#
loop_
_entity_poly.entity_id
_entity_poly.type
_entity_poly.pdbx_seq_one_letter_code
_entity_poly.pdbx_strand_id
1 'polypeptide(L)'
;NTNLALVIAHTIGAVPLVVLIVAASLQALNVRLEHAAASLGASRIVTIWKIVLPLMRPALIVAGFFAFLHSFDELVLSLFVSGPDTTTLPIKMWSGIREEITPTIAAVSSLLIALTVVMYAGVEVVRQTGERRNKYNELVNDEGA
;
A
#
# COMPACT_ATOMS: atom_id res chain seq x y z
N ASN A 1 -5.33 21.22 20.07
CA ASN A 1 -5.34 19.76 19.80
C ASN A 1 -4.84 19.48 18.36
N THR A 2 -3.68 20.05 18.00
CA THR A 2 -3.11 20.05 16.64
C THR A 2 -2.70 18.66 16.16
N ASN A 3 -2.22 17.80 17.06
CA ASN A 3 -1.89 16.39 16.73
C ASN A 3 -3.08 15.60 16.19
N LEU A 4 -4.25 15.73 16.83
CA LEU A 4 -5.45 15.02 16.42
C LEU A 4 -5.99 15.56 15.09
N ALA A 5 -5.89 16.87 14.87
CA ALA A 5 -6.23 17.48 13.59
C ALA A 5 -5.32 16.97 12.46
N LEU A 6 -4.00 16.85 12.71
CA LEU A 6 -3.06 16.25 11.76
C LEU A 6 -3.41 14.80 11.45
N VAL A 7 -3.64 13.96 12.47
CA VAL A 7 -4.01 12.56 12.26
C VAL A 7 -5.27 12.43 11.40
N ILE A 8 -6.31 13.22 11.69
CA ILE A 8 -7.56 13.20 10.92
C ILE A 8 -7.31 13.66 9.47
N ALA A 9 -6.58 14.77 9.29
CA ALA A 9 -6.34 15.33 7.97
C ALA A 9 -5.56 14.36 7.06
N HIS A 10 -4.52 13.72 7.60
CA HIS A 10 -3.75 12.68 6.91
C HIS A 10 -4.54 11.40 6.64
N THR A 11 -5.40 11.00 7.59
CA THR A 11 -6.25 9.81 7.42
C THR A 11 -7.27 10.02 6.30
N ILE A 12 -7.94 11.17 6.26
CA ILE A 12 -8.93 11.48 5.23
C ILE A 12 -8.30 11.44 3.83
N GLY A 13 -7.08 11.96 3.67
CA GLY A 13 -6.33 11.88 2.40
C GLY A 13 -5.98 10.45 2.00
N ALA A 14 -5.56 9.62 2.96
CA ALA A 14 -5.14 8.25 2.68
C ALA A 14 -6.29 7.27 2.42
N VAL A 15 -7.48 7.51 2.98
CA VAL A 15 -8.63 6.58 2.93
C VAL A 15 -9.04 6.21 1.50
N PRO A 16 -9.25 7.13 0.55
CA PRO A 16 -9.66 6.79 -0.81
C PRO A 16 -8.68 5.84 -1.51
N LEU A 17 -7.37 6.07 -1.31
CA LEU A 17 -6.32 5.25 -1.88
C LEU A 17 -6.34 3.82 -1.29
N VAL A 18 -6.47 3.71 0.03
CA VAL A 18 -6.59 2.41 0.71
C VAL A 18 -7.83 1.66 0.23
N VAL A 19 -8.97 2.34 0.17
CA VAL A 19 -10.25 1.76 -0.28
C VAL A 19 -10.13 1.25 -1.71
N LEU A 20 -9.48 1.99 -2.61
CA LEU A 20 -9.25 1.55 -4.00
C LEU A 20 -8.47 0.24 -4.07
N ILE A 21 -7.34 0.15 -3.36
CA ILE A 21 -6.48 -1.05 -3.35
C ILE A 21 -7.22 -2.25 -2.75
N VAL A 22 -7.90 -2.03 -1.63
CA VAL A 22 -8.64 -3.08 -0.91
C VAL A 22 -9.84 -3.56 -1.73
N ALA A 23 -10.58 -2.66 -2.37
CA ALA A 23 -11.72 -3.01 -3.22
C ALA A 23 -11.29 -3.81 -4.46
N ALA A 24 -10.19 -3.42 -5.12
CA ALA A 24 -9.63 -4.18 -6.24
C ALA A 24 -9.24 -5.60 -5.82
N SER A 25 -8.60 -5.74 -4.64
CA SER A 25 -8.23 -7.07 -4.12
C SER A 25 -9.43 -7.91 -3.72
N LEU A 26 -10.50 -7.31 -3.19
CA LEU A 26 -11.74 -8.02 -2.86
C LEU A 26 -12.44 -8.54 -4.10
N GLN A 27 -12.49 -7.74 -5.18
CA GLN A 27 -13.10 -8.15 -6.45
C GLN A 27 -12.36 -9.33 -7.10
N ALA A 28 -11.06 -9.44 -6.86
CA ALA A 28 -10.25 -10.57 -7.33
C ALA A 28 -10.44 -11.86 -6.49
N LEU A 29 -11.12 -11.78 -5.34
CA LEU A 29 -11.32 -12.92 -4.45
C LEU A 29 -12.37 -13.89 -5.01
N ASN A 30 -12.13 -15.20 -4.92
CA ASN A 30 -13.09 -16.19 -5.37
C ASN A 30 -14.20 -16.41 -4.33
N VAL A 31 -15.41 -15.92 -4.63
CA VAL A 31 -16.60 -16.06 -3.77
C VAL A 31 -16.95 -17.52 -3.40
N ARG A 32 -16.47 -18.51 -4.18
CA ARG A 32 -16.67 -19.93 -3.88
C ARG A 32 -16.08 -20.34 -2.52
N LEU A 33 -15.03 -19.68 -2.06
CA LEU A 33 -14.43 -19.96 -0.74
C LEU A 33 -15.39 -19.56 0.40
N GLU A 34 -16.13 -18.46 0.23
CA GLU A 34 -17.14 -18.04 1.20
C GLU A 34 -18.34 -18.98 1.21
N HIS A 35 -18.80 -19.40 0.02
CA HIS A 35 -19.90 -20.36 -0.10
C HIS A 35 -19.53 -21.73 0.50
N ALA A 36 -18.31 -22.22 0.26
CA ALA A 36 -17.82 -23.47 0.84
C ALA A 36 -17.75 -23.40 2.38
N ALA A 37 -17.29 -22.26 2.93
CA ALA A 37 -17.28 -22.05 4.37
C ALA A 37 -18.70 -22.03 4.96
N ALA A 38 -19.65 -21.38 4.28
CA ALA A 38 -21.05 -21.37 4.68
C ALA A 38 -21.68 -22.78 4.62
N SER A 39 -21.36 -23.59 3.61
CA SER A 39 -21.80 -24.98 3.51
C SER A 39 -21.25 -25.87 4.63
N LEU A 40 -20.09 -25.53 5.19
CA LEU A 40 -19.50 -26.18 6.37
C LEU A 40 -20.03 -25.63 7.70
N GLY A 41 -21.03 -24.74 7.68
CA GLY A 41 -21.65 -24.14 8.87
C GLY A 41 -20.88 -22.97 9.48
N ALA A 42 -19.87 -22.41 8.79
CA ALA A 42 -19.16 -21.25 9.29
C ALA A 42 -20.03 -19.97 9.22
N SER A 43 -20.03 -19.18 10.29
CA SER A 43 -20.70 -17.87 10.30
C SER A 43 -19.88 -16.83 9.51
N ARG A 44 -20.55 -15.77 9.02
CA ARG A 44 -19.92 -14.70 8.22
C ARG A 44 -18.68 -14.08 8.88
N ILE A 45 -18.73 -13.88 10.21
CA ILE A 45 -17.60 -13.34 10.98
C ILE A 45 -16.42 -14.31 10.95
N VAL A 46 -16.67 -15.61 11.14
CA VAL A 46 -15.63 -16.64 11.07
C VAL A 46 -15.01 -16.69 9.67
N THR A 47 -15.83 -16.64 8.61
CA THR A 47 -15.36 -16.60 7.21
C THR A 47 -14.48 -15.38 6.95
N ILE A 48 -14.86 -14.20 7.43
CA ILE A 48 -14.05 -12.99 7.28
C ILE A 48 -12.68 -13.16 7.95
N TRP A 49 -12.64 -13.58 9.22
CA TRP A 49 -11.40 -13.67 9.98
C TRP A 49 -10.49 -14.84 9.55
N LYS A 50 -11.07 -15.97 9.15
CA LYS A 50 -10.29 -17.18 8.82
C LYS A 50 -9.96 -17.33 7.33
N ILE A 51 -10.71 -16.68 6.44
CA ILE A 51 -10.56 -16.86 5.00
C ILE A 51 -10.26 -15.54 4.33
N VAL A 52 -11.19 -14.58 4.39
CA VAL A 52 -11.09 -13.32 3.62
C VAL A 52 -9.88 -12.50 4.08
N LEU A 53 -9.74 -12.22 5.38
CA LEU A 53 -8.65 -11.42 5.93
C LEU A 53 -7.27 -12.03 5.63
N PRO A 54 -7.00 -13.33 5.88
CA PRO A 54 -5.72 -13.96 5.52
C PRO A 54 -5.38 -13.88 4.03
N LEU A 55 -6.37 -14.07 3.15
CA LEU A 55 -6.17 -13.98 1.70
C LEU A 55 -5.91 -12.54 1.25
N MET A 56 -6.50 -11.56 1.94
CA MET A 56 -6.30 -10.13 1.67
C MET A 56 -5.06 -9.54 2.33
N ARG A 57 -4.36 -10.26 3.23
CA ARG A 57 -3.13 -9.78 3.89
C ARG A 57 -2.13 -9.10 2.95
N PRO A 58 -1.72 -9.68 1.80
CA PRO A 58 -0.79 -9.01 0.90
C PRO A 58 -1.32 -7.66 0.40
N ALA A 59 -2.62 -7.58 0.06
CA ALA A 59 -3.22 -6.32 -0.38
C ALA A 59 -3.33 -5.30 0.76
N LEU A 60 -3.62 -5.73 1.99
CA LEU A 60 -3.64 -4.85 3.16
C LEU A 60 -2.26 -4.28 3.48
N ILE A 61 -1.19 -5.07 3.33
CA ILE A 61 0.20 -4.60 3.50
C ILE A 61 0.52 -3.53 2.45
N VAL A 62 0.19 -3.79 1.18
CA VAL A 62 0.37 -2.82 0.10
C VAL A 62 -0.42 -1.54 0.37
N ALA A 63 -1.70 -1.65 0.70
CA ALA A 63 -2.54 -0.49 1.01
C ALA A 63 -2.00 0.32 2.20
N GLY A 64 -1.54 -0.34 3.26
CA GLY A 64 -0.92 0.31 4.42
C GLY A 64 0.37 1.05 4.06
N PHE A 65 1.21 0.46 3.19
CA PHE A 65 2.42 1.11 2.71
C PHE A 65 2.12 2.36 1.88
N PHE A 66 1.14 2.29 0.98
CA PHE A 66 0.69 3.45 0.20
C PHE A 66 0.05 4.53 1.07
N ALA A 67 -0.71 4.16 2.11
CA ALA A 67 -1.26 5.11 3.08
C ALA A 67 -0.14 5.86 3.84
N PHE A 68 0.89 5.13 4.27
CA PHE A 68 2.06 5.71 4.92
C PHE A 68 2.81 6.64 3.97
N LEU A 69 3.06 6.21 2.73
CA LEU A 69 3.76 7.02 1.74
C LEU A 69 3.00 8.32 1.42
N HIS A 70 1.68 8.23 1.26
CA HIS A 70 0.82 9.39 1.04
C HIS A 70 0.88 10.37 2.23
N SER A 71 0.76 9.86 3.46
CA SER A 71 0.87 10.70 4.66
C SER A 71 2.26 11.32 4.81
N PHE A 72 3.32 10.60 4.42
CA PHE A 72 4.68 11.11 4.49
C PHE A 72 4.96 12.24 3.50
N ASP A 73 4.39 12.19 2.29
CA ASP A 73 4.59 13.21 1.25
C ASP A 73 3.73 14.47 1.46
N GLU A 74 2.77 14.43 2.38
CA GLU A 74 1.81 15.50 2.59
C GLU A 74 2.37 16.62 3.50
N LEU A 75 3.33 17.36 2.94
CA LEU A 75 3.97 18.53 3.56
C LEU A 75 3.03 19.74 3.60
N VAL A 76 2.26 19.97 2.54
CA VAL A 76 1.44 21.18 2.38
C VAL A 76 0.36 21.23 3.46
N LEU A 77 -0.44 20.17 3.57
CA LEU A 77 -1.45 20.05 4.64
C LEU A 77 -0.82 20.20 6.03
N SER A 78 0.34 19.56 6.23
CA SER A 78 1.05 19.62 7.51
C SER A 78 1.47 21.05 7.85
N LEU A 79 1.97 21.85 6.90
CA LEU A 79 2.33 23.25 7.17
C LEU A 79 1.13 24.14 7.54
N PHE A 80 -0.05 23.88 6.98
CA PHE A 80 -1.25 24.66 7.27
C PHE A 80 -1.97 24.25 8.56
N VAL A 81 -1.86 22.98 8.96
CA VAL A 81 -2.57 22.42 10.13
C VAL A 81 -1.67 22.35 11.37
N SER A 82 -0.34 22.29 11.22
CA SER A 82 0.59 22.19 12.36
C SER A 82 0.74 23.51 13.10
N GLY A 83 0.86 23.44 14.43
CA GLY A 83 1.24 24.57 15.27
C GLY A 83 2.75 24.58 15.57
N PRO A 84 3.30 25.63 16.21
CA PRO A 84 4.73 25.80 16.49
C PRO A 84 5.39 24.59 17.19
N ASP A 85 4.65 23.90 18.04
CA ASP A 85 5.14 22.75 18.82
C ASP A 85 5.04 21.41 18.08
N THR A 86 4.58 21.41 16.82
CA THR A 86 4.27 20.20 16.05
C THR A 86 5.15 20.12 14.81
N THR A 87 6.32 19.49 14.94
CA THR A 87 7.25 19.30 13.83
C THR A 87 7.19 17.85 13.33
N THR A 88 6.62 17.68 12.13
CA THR A 88 6.68 16.39 11.42
C THR A 88 8.00 16.29 10.64
N LEU A 89 8.42 15.07 10.31
CA LEU A 89 9.66 14.85 9.55
C LEU A 89 9.70 15.66 8.23
N PRO A 90 8.61 15.76 7.43
CA PRO A 90 8.58 16.61 6.23
C PRO A 90 8.73 18.10 6.51
N ILE A 91 8.10 18.62 7.58
CA ILE A 91 8.23 20.04 7.98
C ILE A 91 9.69 20.35 8.35
N LYS A 92 10.37 19.42 9.05
CA LYS A 92 11.77 19.58 9.43
C LYS A 92 12.72 19.53 8.23
N MET A 93 12.42 18.67 7.24
CA MET A 93 13.15 18.67 5.98
C MET A 93 12.97 19.99 5.23
N TRP A 94 11.75 20.53 5.21
CA TRP A 94 11.44 21.82 4.59
C TRP A 94 12.11 23.01 5.26
N SER A 95 12.11 23.07 6.60
CA SER A 95 12.81 24.13 7.33
C SER A 95 14.31 24.06 7.11
N GLY A 96 14.89 22.85 7.04
CA GLY A 96 16.29 22.63 6.69
C GLY A 96 16.69 23.24 5.36
N ILE A 97 15.86 23.12 4.30
CA ILE A 97 16.13 23.79 3.00
C ILE A 97 16.27 25.31 3.15
N ARG A 98 15.49 25.91 4.06
CA ARG A 98 15.46 27.36 4.24
C ARG A 98 16.58 27.88 5.15
N GLU A 99 17.02 27.10 6.13
CA GLU A 99 17.95 27.56 7.18
C GLU A 99 19.40 27.13 6.91
N GLU A 100 19.65 25.90 6.45
CA GLU A 100 21.00 25.39 6.11
C GLU A 100 20.89 24.24 5.10
N ILE A 101 21.46 24.39 3.89
CA ILE A 101 21.50 23.29 2.89
C ILE A 101 22.35 22.13 3.45
N THR A 102 21.71 21.24 4.19
CA THR A 102 22.31 20.04 4.77
C THR A 102 22.15 18.86 3.79
N PRO A 103 23.17 18.00 3.62
CA PRO A 103 23.13 16.88 2.65
C PRO A 103 22.08 15.82 2.98
N THR A 104 21.44 15.90 4.15
CA THR A 104 20.40 15.00 4.65
C THR A 104 19.23 14.85 3.67
N ILE A 105 18.82 15.93 3.01
CA ILE A 105 17.67 15.92 2.10
C ILE A 105 18.01 15.13 0.83
N ALA A 106 19.19 15.37 0.25
CA ALA A 106 19.68 14.63 -0.91
C ALA A 106 19.79 13.12 -0.60
N ALA A 107 20.24 12.75 0.60
CA ALA A 107 20.28 11.37 1.03
C ALA A 107 18.87 10.73 1.09
N VAL A 108 17.91 11.41 1.73
CA VAL A 108 16.52 10.92 1.80
C VAL A 108 15.89 10.80 0.41
N SER A 109 16.08 11.78 -0.47
CA SER A 109 15.58 11.72 -1.85
C SER A 109 16.19 10.54 -2.62
N SER A 110 17.49 10.32 -2.51
CA SER A 110 18.16 9.19 -3.17
C SER A 110 17.65 7.83 -2.67
N LEU A 111 17.36 7.71 -1.37
CA LEU A 111 16.82 6.50 -0.77
C LEU A 111 15.39 6.22 -1.24
N LEU A 112 14.54 7.26 -1.32
CA LEU A 112 13.17 7.12 -1.81
C LEU A 112 13.16 6.70 -3.28
N ILE A 113 14.00 7.32 -4.12
CA ILE A 113 14.14 6.93 -5.54
C ILE A 113 14.59 5.48 -5.65
N ALA A 114 15.62 5.09 -4.90
CA ALA A 114 16.11 3.71 -4.89
C ALA A 114 15.02 2.72 -4.47
N LEU A 115 14.24 3.04 -3.42
CA LEU A 115 13.12 2.22 -2.96
C LEU A 115 12.06 2.05 -4.06
N THR A 116 11.67 3.12 -4.74
CA THR A 116 10.71 3.06 -5.85
C THR A 116 11.20 2.18 -6.99
N VAL A 117 12.48 2.32 -7.39
CA VAL A 117 13.10 1.49 -8.44
C VAL A 117 13.09 0.01 -8.04
N VAL A 118 13.47 -0.30 -6.80
CA VAL A 118 13.49 -1.69 -6.29
C VAL A 118 12.09 -2.28 -6.27
N MET A 119 11.08 -1.53 -5.81
CA MET A 119 9.69 -2.00 -5.83
C MET A 119 9.20 -2.28 -7.25
N TYR A 120 9.46 -1.37 -8.19
CA TYR A 120 9.01 -1.53 -9.58
C TYR A 120 9.69 -2.72 -10.25
N ALA A 121 11.00 -2.88 -10.05
CA ALA A 121 11.75 -4.04 -10.54
C ALA A 121 11.22 -5.35 -9.94
N GLY A 122 10.91 -5.38 -8.64
CA GLY A 122 10.32 -6.55 -7.98
C GLY A 122 8.97 -6.95 -8.57
N VAL A 123 8.09 -5.99 -8.85
CA VAL A 123 6.80 -6.25 -9.50
C VAL A 123 6.98 -6.84 -10.90
N GLU A 124 7.89 -6.29 -11.69
CA GLU A 124 8.14 -6.76 -13.06
C GLU A 124 8.71 -8.18 -13.08
N VAL A 125 9.59 -8.54 -12.14
CA VAL A 125 10.12 -9.91 -12.00
C VAL A 125 9.00 -10.92 -11.69
N VAL A 126 8.06 -10.55 -10.81
CA VAL A 126 6.90 -11.40 -10.50
C VAL A 126 5.99 -11.56 -11.72
N ARG A 127 5.76 -10.47 -12.48
CA ARG A 127 4.95 -10.47 -13.70
C ARG A 127 5.54 -11.40 -14.77
N GLN A 128 6.84 -11.32 -15.01
CA GLN A 128 7.55 -12.16 -15.98
C GLN A 128 7.51 -13.65 -15.62
N THR A 129 7.54 -13.97 -14.32
CA THR A 129 7.45 -15.36 -13.85
C THR A 129 6.04 -15.94 -14.07
N GLY A 130 5.00 -15.10 -13.98
CA GLY A 130 3.63 -15.46 -14.30
C GLY A 130 3.41 -15.74 -15.79
N GLU A 131 3.93 -14.89 -16.67
CA GLU A 131 3.79 -15.04 -18.13
C GLU A 131 4.53 -16.28 -18.68
N ARG A 132 5.71 -16.60 -18.13
CA ARG A 132 6.46 -17.82 -18.48
C ARG A 132 5.69 -19.09 -18.15
N ARG A 133 4.96 -19.11 -17.03
CA ARG A 133 4.17 -20.27 -16.60
C ARG A 133 2.94 -20.51 -17.48
N ASN A 134 2.30 -19.45 -17.97
CA ASN A 134 1.18 -19.57 -18.90
C ASN A 134 1.61 -20.13 -20.27
N LYS A 135 2.71 -19.64 -20.83
CA LYS A 135 3.23 -20.17 -22.11
C LYS A 135 3.59 -21.65 -22.05
N TYR A 136 4.16 -22.13 -20.94
CA TYR A 136 4.45 -23.56 -20.76
C TYR A 136 3.17 -24.41 -20.74
N ASN A 137 2.13 -23.95 -20.06
CA ASN A 137 0.85 -24.66 -19.99
C ASN A 137 0.14 -24.72 -21.34
N GLU A 138 0.25 -23.68 -22.17
CA GLU A 138 -0.29 -23.69 -23.54
C GLU A 138 0.43 -24.72 -24.43
N LEU A 139 1.76 -24.75 -24.40
CA LEU A 139 2.56 -25.70 -25.19
C LEU A 139 2.28 -27.16 -24.81
N VAL A 140 2.14 -27.45 -23.51
CA VAL A 140 1.83 -28.81 -23.03
C VAL A 140 0.40 -29.24 -23.38
N ASN A 141 -0.56 -28.30 -23.44
CA ASN A 141 -1.94 -28.61 -23.81
C ASN A 141 -2.09 -28.86 -25.33
N ASP A 142 -1.29 -28.18 -26.16
CA ASP A 142 -1.26 -28.38 -27.62
C ASP A 142 -0.56 -29.70 -28.03
N GLU A 143 0.40 -30.19 -27.24
CA GLU A 143 1.04 -31.49 -27.49
C GLU A 143 0.18 -32.70 -27.08
N GLY A 144 -0.89 -32.47 -26.29
CA GLY A 144 -1.81 -33.49 -25.80
C GLY A 144 -3.10 -33.67 -26.62
N ALA A 145 -3.26 -32.93 -27.72
CA ALA A 145 -4.41 -32.97 -28.64
C ALA A 145 -4.07 -33.73 -29.94
#